data_AF-K1UP90-F1
#
_entry.id   AF-K1UP90-F1
#
_cell.length_a   1.000
_cell.length_b   1.000
_cell.length_c   1.000
_cell.angle_alpha   90.00
_cell.angle_beta   90.00
_cell.angle_gamma   90.00
#
_symmetry.space_group_name_H-M   'P 1'
#
loop_
_entity.id
_entity.type
_entity.pdbx_description
1 polymer ?
#
loop_
_entity_poly.entity_id
_entity_poly.type
_entity_poly.pdbx_seq_one_letter_code
_entity_poly.pdbx_strand_id
1 'polypeptide(L)' 'MDHARQTIADSLGAKPEEIYFTAGGSESDNWALKATAEAYASKGKHIITTKIEHHAILHTCEYLEKRGFEITI' A
#
# COMPACT_ATOMS: atom_id res chain seq x y z
N MET A 1 10.43 21.06 6.85
CA MET A 1 9.83 19.79 6.37
C MET A 1 9.56 19.82 4.88
N ASP A 2 9.13 20.96 4.33
CA ASP A 2 8.75 21.08 2.91
C ASP A 2 9.87 20.76 1.93
N HIS A 3 11.13 21.12 2.24
CA HIS A 3 12.27 20.76 1.39
C HIS A 3 12.49 19.25 1.26
N ALA A 4 12.40 18.48 2.35
CA ALA A 4 12.60 17.03 2.29
C ALA A 4 11.50 16.35 1.45
N ARG A 5 10.25 16.84 1.60
CA ARG A 5 9.12 16.37 0.82
C ARG A 5 9.31 16.66 -0.67
N GLN A 6 9.73 17.89 -1.00
CA GLN A 6 10.05 18.29 -2.37
C GLN A 6 11.17 17.42 -2.97
N THR A 7 12.26 17.19 -2.23
CA THR A 7 13.39 16.37 -2.72
C THR A 7 12.98 14.93 -3.03
N ILE A 8 12.13 14.32 -2.19
CA ILE A 8 11.60 12.98 -2.45
C ILE A 8 10.62 12.99 -3.64
N ALA A 9 9.75 14.01 -3.71
CA ALA A 9 8.80 14.14 -4.81
C ALA A 9 9.51 14.28 -6.16
N ASP A 10 10.53 15.12 -6.24
CA ASP A 10 11.33 15.34 -7.46
C ASP A 10 12.03 14.06 -7.94
N SER A 11 12.53 13.23 -7.02
CA SER A 11 13.21 11.97 -7.39
C SER A 11 12.25 10.89 -7.89
N LEU A 12 10.96 10.99 -7.54
CA LEU A 12 9.91 10.07 -7.92
C LEU A 12 9.02 10.59 -9.05
N GLY A 13 9.18 11.85 -9.47
CA GLY A 13 8.28 12.51 -10.43
C GLY A 13 6.87 12.75 -9.89
N ALA A 14 6.72 12.87 -8.57
CA ALA A 14 5.47 13.11 -7.88
C ALA A 14 5.33 14.59 -7.48
N LYS A 15 4.15 14.98 -7.00
CA LYS A 15 3.96 16.26 -6.32
C LYS A 15 4.31 16.13 -4.83
N PRO A 16 4.79 17.20 -4.17
CA PRO A 16 5.05 17.17 -2.73
C PRO A 16 3.83 16.69 -1.93
N GLU A 17 2.62 17.10 -2.31
CA GLU A 17 1.39 16.73 -1.61
C GLU A 17 1.06 15.22 -1.68
N GLU A 18 1.67 14.48 -2.61
CA GLU A 18 1.50 13.04 -2.77
C GLU A 18 2.46 12.21 -1.90
N ILE A 19 3.47 12.86 -1.28
CA ILE A 19 4.41 12.20 -0.39
C ILE A 19 3.82 12.15 1.02
N TYR A 20 3.69 10.96 1.59
CA TYR A 20 3.27 10.76 2.98
C TYR A 20 4.41 10.12 3.77
N PHE A 21 4.78 10.73 4.90
CA PHE A 21 5.80 10.15 5.80
C PHE A 21 5.13 9.15 6.73
N THR A 22 5.64 7.92 6.72
CA THR A 22 5.30 6.84 7.65
C THR A 22 6.52 6.48 8.49
N ALA A 23 6.38 5.57 9.45
CA ALA A 23 7.49 5.04 10.25
C ALA A 23 8.43 4.11 9.46
N GLY A 24 8.06 3.69 8.24
CA GLY A 24 8.91 2.87 7.37
C GLY A 24 8.14 2.07 6.32
N GLY A 25 8.88 1.26 5.53
CA GLY A 25 8.32 0.49 4.41
C GLY A 25 7.18 -0.44 4.81
N SER A 26 7.31 -1.15 5.94
CA SER A 26 6.25 -2.05 6.42
C SER A 26 4.93 -1.34 6.74
N GLU A 27 4.98 -0.11 7.29
CA GLU A 27 3.77 0.68 7.55
C GLU A 27 3.19 1.22 6.24
N SER A 28 4.04 1.71 5.32
CA SER A 28 3.62 2.17 4.01
C SER A 28 2.89 1.08 3.21
N ASP A 29 3.46 -0.13 3.15
CA ASP A 29 2.86 -1.27 2.45
C ASP A 29 1.50 -1.65 3.04
N ASN A 30 1.43 -1.75 4.37
CA ASN A 30 0.19 -2.07 5.08
C ASN A 30 -0.88 -1.00 4.83
N TRP A 31 -0.52 0.27 4.94
CA TRP A 31 -1.46 1.37 4.73
C TRP A 31 -1.97 1.39 3.29
N ALA A 32 -1.07 1.35 2.31
CA ALA A 32 -1.41 1.41 0.90
C ALA A 32 -2.36 0.26 0.50
N LEU A 33 -2.05 -0.97 0.91
CA LEU A 33 -2.85 -2.14 0.54
C LEU A 33 -4.17 -2.21 1.32
N LYS A 34 -4.12 -2.16 2.65
CA LYS A 34 -5.30 -2.31 3.49
C LYS A 34 -6.29 -1.18 3.29
N ALA A 35 -5.83 0.08 3.34
CA ALA A 35 -6.75 1.22 3.24
C ALA A 35 -7.42 1.26 1.86
N THR A 36 -6.68 0.96 0.79
CA THR A 36 -7.23 0.91 -0.57
C THR A 36 -8.24 -0.23 -0.72
N ALA A 37 -7.90 -1.44 -0.27
CA ALA A 37 -8.80 -2.59 -0.33
C ALA A 37 -10.12 -2.33 0.40
N GLU A 38 -10.05 -1.76 1.62
CA GLU A 38 -11.23 -1.46 2.42
C GLU A 38 -12.06 -0.30 1.86
N ALA A 39 -11.41 0.77 1.39
CA ALA A 39 -12.09 1.93 0.81
C ALA A 39 -12.83 1.59 -0.50
N TYR A 40 -12.31 0.66 -1.30
CA TYR A 40 -12.88 0.25 -2.59
C TYR A 40 -13.59 -1.10 -2.56
N ALA A 41 -13.84 -1.67 -1.37
CA ALA A 41 -14.48 -2.98 -1.21
C ALA A 41 -15.86 -3.10 -1.89
N SER A 42 -16.56 -1.98 -2.10
CA SER A 42 -17.85 -1.93 -2.82
C SER A 42 -17.71 -2.06 -4.34
N LYS A 43 -16.52 -1.78 -4.89
CA LYS A 43 -16.21 -1.91 -6.32
C LYS A 43 -15.68 -3.29 -6.69
N GLY A 44 -15.17 -4.03 -5.72
CA GLY A 44 -14.60 -5.36 -5.92
C GLY A 44 -13.75 -5.78 -4.73
N LYS A 45 -13.52 -7.08 -4.59
CA LYS A 45 -12.72 -7.67 -3.51
C LYS A 45 -11.66 -8.63 -4.01
N HIS A 46 -11.28 -8.54 -5.29
CA HIS A 46 -10.22 -9.36 -5.88
C HIS A 46 -8.92 -8.55 -5.95
N ILE A 47 -7.85 -9.10 -5.39
CA ILE A 47 -6.51 -8.49 -5.37
C ILE A 47 -5.53 -9.48 -6.02
N ILE A 48 -4.66 -8.96 -6.87
CA ILE A 48 -3.61 -9.74 -7.54
C ILE A 48 -2.27 -9.25 -7.02
N THR A 49 -1.40 -10.18 -6.62
CA THR A 49 -0.04 -9.90 -6.12
C THR A 49 0.93 -10.97 -6.63
N THR A 50 2.18 -11.00 -6.15
CA THR A 50 3.19 -11.99 -6.54
C THR A 50 3.74 -12.78 -5.34
N LYS A 51 4.34 -13.94 -5.61
CA LYS A 51 4.93 -14.80 -4.55
C LYS A 51 6.21 -14.24 -3.93
N ILE A 52 6.83 -13.25 -4.56
CA ILE A 52 8.15 -12.71 -4.17
C ILE A 52 8.05 -11.40 -3.39
N GLU A 53 6.83 -10.96 -3.05
CA GLU A 53 6.62 -9.74 -2.29
C GLU A 53 7.21 -9.82 -0.88
N HIS A 54 7.50 -8.65 -0.30
CA HIS A 54 7.92 -8.54 1.08
C HIS A 54 6.83 -9.04 2.05
N HIS A 55 7.24 -9.53 3.23
CA HIS A 55 6.33 -10.06 4.25
C HIS A 55 5.23 -9.07 4.67
N ALA A 56 5.50 -7.76 4.58
CA ALA A 56 4.50 -6.74 4.87
C ALA A 56 3.28 -6.87 3.94
N ILE A 57 3.48 -7.12 2.64
CA ILE A 57 2.40 -7.33 1.67
C ILE A 57 1.74 -8.69 1.88
N LEU A 58 2.53 -9.76 2.00
CA LEU A 58 1.99 -11.12 2.12
C LEU A 58 1.10 -11.28 3.37
N HIS A 59 1.55 -10.79 4.52
CA HIS A 59 0.74 -10.85 5.75
C HIS A 59 -0.49 -9.94 5.66
N THR A 60 -0.43 -8.80 4.98
CA THR A 60 -1.61 -7.97 4.74
C THR A 60 -2.62 -8.67 3.82
N CYS A 61 -2.17 -9.39 2.79
CA CYS A 61 -3.03 -10.23 1.95
C CYS A 61 -3.72 -11.32 2.78
N GLU A 62 -2.99 -12.07 3.61
CA GLU A 62 -3.58 -13.08 4.51
C GLU A 62 -4.62 -12.48 5.48
N TYR A 63 -4.38 -11.25 5.95
CA TYR A 63 -5.33 -10.52 6.78
C TYR A 63 -6.61 -10.15 6.00
N LEU A 64 -6.47 -9.73 4.74
CA LEU A 64 -7.59 -9.38 3.87
C LEU A 64 -8.38 -10.61 3.40
N GLU A 65 -7.73 -11.75 3.14
CA GLU A 65 -8.41 -13.02 2.84
C GLU A 65 -9.40 -13.40 3.95
N LYS A 66 -8.97 -13.29 5.22
CA LYS A 66 -9.82 -13.53 6.39
C LYS A 66 -11.02 -12.57 6.48
N ARG A 67 -11.01 -11.46 5.73
CA ARG A 67 -12.09 -10.45 5.63
C ARG A 67 -12.92 -10.60 4.34
N GLY A 68 -12.73 -11.70 3.61
CA GLY A 68 -13.50 -12.04 2.42
C GLY A 68 -13.01 -11.37 1.14
N PHE A 69 -11.72 -11.02 1.07
CA PHE A 69 -11.06 -10.69 -0.19
C PHE A 69 -10.54 -11.97 -0.85
N GLU A 70 -10.62 -12.02 -2.18
CA GLU A 70 -10.01 -13.06 -3.00
C GLU A 70 -8.62 -12.59 -3.41
N ILE A 71 -7.59 -13.40 -3.16
CA ILE A 71 -6.21 -13.08 -3.54
C ILE A 71 -5.73 -14.05 -4.61
N THR A 72 -5.13 -13.53 -5.66
CA THR A 72 -4.36 -14.30 -6.65
C THR A 72 -2.89 -13.94 -6.53
N ILE A 73 -2.02 -14.97 -6.56
CA ILE A 73 -0.57 -14.83 -6.40
C ILE A 73 0.17 -15.41 -7.60
#